data_AF-F8GQQ2-F1
#
_entry.id   AF-F8GQQ2-F1
#
_cell.length_a   1.000
_cell.length_b   1.000
_cell.length_c   1.000
_cell.angle_alpha   90.00
_cell.angle_beta   90.00
_cell.angle_gamma   90.00
#
_symmetry.space_group_name_H-M   'P 1'
#
loop_
_entity.id
_entity.type
_entity.pdbx_description
1 polymer ?
#
loop_
_entity_poly.entity_id
_entity_poly.type
_entity_poly.pdbx_seq_one_letter_code
_entity_poly.pdbx_strand_id
1 'polypeptide(L)'
;MTTSTSKPGIDRRKFVAELLKQFPDALVVSGLGSPSYDVFAAGDRPGNFYLWGAMGGSTSLALGLAIAQPEKTVIAITGDGEQLMGIGSLATAAAQQQKNLNIVILDNGHFGETGMQQSHTSLGTNLAQVAKAVGVPTTLEISDIEELGNLAQAIRKAEGMTVAQVYISTDEPQRALPPRDGTFVKNRFREHLGFAPF
;
A
#
# COMPACT_ATOMS: atom_id res chain seq x y z
N MET A 1 -1.97 -11.94 -33.65
CA MET A 1 -2.67 -12.28 -32.38
C MET A 1 -1.74 -13.19 -31.59
N THR A 2 -0.85 -12.59 -30.82
CA THR A 2 0.00 -13.32 -29.86
C THR A 2 -0.84 -13.53 -28.61
N THR A 3 -1.26 -14.75 -28.37
CA THR A 3 -1.85 -15.18 -27.10
C THR A 3 -0.76 -15.09 -26.04
N SER A 4 -0.65 -13.93 -25.39
CA SER A 4 0.13 -13.77 -24.17
C SER A 4 -0.52 -14.64 -23.09
N THR A 5 0.09 -15.78 -22.79
CA THR A 5 -0.20 -16.53 -21.57
C THR A 5 0.32 -15.70 -20.40
N SER A 6 -0.44 -14.68 -19.99
CA SER A 6 -0.12 -13.93 -18.78
C SER A 6 -0.22 -14.88 -17.59
N LYS A 7 0.82 -14.96 -16.77
CA LYS A 7 0.72 -15.62 -15.46
C LYS A 7 -0.52 -15.08 -14.73
N PRO A 8 -1.29 -15.94 -14.03
CA PRO A 8 -2.36 -15.44 -13.17
C PRO A 8 -1.76 -14.45 -12.16
N GLY A 9 -2.43 -13.31 -11.97
CA GLY A 9 -1.97 -12.29 -11.02
C GLY A 9 -1.86 -12.86 -9.61
N ILE A 10 -1.03 -12.22 -8.78
CA ILE A 10 -0.79 -12.64 -7.39
C ILE A 10 -2.11 -12.60 -6.59
N ASP A 11 -2.36 -13.60 -5.73
CA ASP A 11 -3.42 -13.52 -4.72
C ASP A 11 -3.10 -12.39 -3.74
N ARG A 12 -3.88 -11.30 -3.83
CA ARG A 12 -3.64 -10.09 -3.04
C ARG A 12 -3.74 -10.31 -1.54
N ARG A 13 -4.63 -11.20 -1.07
CA ARG A 13 -4.84 -11.45 0.36
C ARG A 13 -3.69 -12.26 0.93
N LYS A 14 -3.24 -13.27 0.18
CA LYS A 14 -2.04 -14.03 0.53
C LYS A 14 -0.81 -13.12 0.58
N PHE A 15 -0.61 -12.30 -0.45
CA PHE A 15 0.52 -11.37 -0.52
C PHE A 15 0.55 -10.40 0.67
N VAL A 16 -0.58 -9.72 0.97
CA VAL A 16 -0.66 -8.78 2.10
C VAL A 16 -0.41 -9.50 3.43
N ALA A 17 -0.98 -10.69 3.64
CA ALA A 17 -0.77 -11.46 4.86
C ALA A 17 0.69 -11.88 5.03
N GLU A 18 1.36 -12.32 3.97
CA GLU A 18 2.78 -12.70 4.01
C GLU A 18 3.70 -11.49 4.23
N LEU A 19 3.40 -10.36 3.59
CA LEU A 19 4.14 -9.11 3.80
C LEU A 19 4.04 -8.64 5.24
N LEU A 20 2.82 -8.54 5.80
CA LEU A 20 2.63 -8.02 7.16
C LEU A 20 3.20 -8.95 8.24
N LYS A 21 3.26 -10.26 8.00
CA LYS A 21 3.97 -11.20 8.89
C LYS A 21 5.47 -10.88 9.02
N GLN A 22 6.09 -10.29 8.00
CA GLN A 22 7.51 -9.89 8.04
C GLN A 22 7.74 -8.60 8.86
N PHE A 23 6.68 -7.85 9.17
CA PHE A 23 6.73 -6.54 9.81
C PHE A 23 5.66 -6.39 10.92
N PRO A 24 5.71 -7.21 11.99
CA PRO A 24 4.66 -7.25 13.02
C PRO A 24 4.48 -5.93 13.79
N ASP A 25 5.50 -5.09 13.81
CA ASP A 25 5.52 -3.80 14.52
C ASP A 25 5.39 -2.58 13.59
N ALA A 26 5.24 -2.78 12.28
CA ALA A 26 5.11 -1.67 11.35
C ALA A 26 3.80 -0.90 11.57
N LEU A 27 3.83 0.40 11.29
CA LEU A 27 2.64 1.24 11.17
C LEU A 27 2.10 1.09 9.76
N VAL A 28 0.87 0.62 9.61
CA VAL A 28 0.26 0.36 8.31
C VAL A 28 -0.82 1.39 8.04
N VAL A 29 -0.76 2.03 6.88
CA VAL A 29 -1.85 2.84 6.34
C VAL A 29 -2.43 2.11 5.15
N SER A 30 -3.70 1.71 5.21
CA SER A 30 -4.35 1.11 4.05
C SER A 30 -5.16 2.15 3.28
N GLY A 31 -5.07 2.07 1.95
CA GLY A 31 -5.99 2.76 1.05
C GLY A 31 -7.43 2.27 1.18
N LEU A 32 -8.36 3.08 0.69
CA LEU A 32 -9.78 2.80 0.58
C LEU A 32 -10.03 1.50 -0.22
N GLY A 33 -11.02 0.72 0.20
CA GLY A 33 -11.49 -0.46 -0.55
C GLY A 33 -10.65 -1.71 -0.27
N SER A 34 -10.31 -2.45 -1.33
CA SER A 34 -9.63 -3.75 -1.24
C SER A 34 -8.39 -3.77 -0.34
N PRO A 35 -7.46 -2.79 -0.40
CA PRO A 35 -6.32 -2.76 0.51
C PRO A 35 -6.73 -2.77 1.99
N SER A 36 -7.75 -2.00 2.39
CA SER A 36 -8.26 -2.02 3.76
C SER A 36 -8.87 -3.37 4.16
N TYR A 37 -9.57 -4.03 3.24
CA TYR A 37 -10.13 -5.36 3.50
C TYR A 37 -9.02 -6.41 3.69
N ASP A 38 -7.97 -6.34 2.88
CA ASP A 38 -6.89 -7.33 2.92
C ASP A 38 -5.95 -7.12 4.11
N VAL A 39 -5.69 -5.86 4.50
CA VAL A 39 -4.97 -5.55 5.75
C VAL A 39 -5.76 -6.00 6.97
N PHE A 40 -7.09 -5.83 6.99
CA PHE A 40 -7.92 -6.33 8.08
C PHE A 40 -7.98 -7.86 8.10
N ALA A 41 -8.11 -8.51 6.94
CA ALA A 41 -8.08 -9.98 6.83
C ALA A 41 -6.72 -10.59 7.26
N ALA A 42 -5.62 -9.86 7.06
CA ALA A 42 -4.29 -10.26 7.51
C ALA A 42 -4.10 -10.17 9.04
N GLY A 43 -5.02 -9.51 9.75
CA GLY A 43 -5.05 -9.38 11.20
C GLY A 43 -5.21 -7.92 11.64
N ASP A 44 -6.34 -7.63 12.29
CA ASP A 44 -6.55 -6.33 12.91
C ASP A 44 -5.61 -6.10 14.10
N ARG A 45 -4.96 -4.93 14.14
CA ARG A 45 -4.11 -4.51 15.25
C ARG A 45 -4.07 -2.98 15.38
N PRO A 46 -3.74 -2.42 16.55
CA PRO A 46 -3.78 -0.97 16.77
C PRO A 46 -2.85 -0.16 15.85
N GLY A 47 -1.78 -0.78 15.32
CA GLY A 47 -0.89 -0.20 14.32
C GLY A 47 -1.41 -0.18 12.88
N ASN A 48 -2.66 -0.60 12.63
CA ASN A 48 -3.31 -0.48 11.33
C ASN A 48 -4.23 0.76 11.32
N PHE A 49 -4.02 1.65 10.35
CA PHE A 49 -4.87 2.80 10.07
C PHE A 49 -5.63 2.59 8.77
N TYR A 50 -6.93 2.34 8.88
CA TYR A 50 -7.83 2.16 7.73
C TYR A 50 -8.32 3.52 7.23
N LEU A 51 -7.76 4.04 6.14
CA LEU A 51 -8.10 5.36 5.62
C LEU A 51 -9.40 5.30 4.79
N TRP A 52 -10.50 5.67 5.43
CA TRP A 52 -11.81 5.77 4.79
C TRP A 52 -12.08 7.17 4.24
N GLY A 53 -12.79 7.24 3.11
CA GLY A 53 -13.34 8.51 2.58
C GLY A 53 -12.33 9.50 2.01
N ALA A 54 -11.06 9.11 1.88
CA ALA A 54 -9.99 9.97 1.38
C ALA A 54 -9.12 9.23 0.34
N MET A 55 -9.74 8.85 -0.79
CA MET A 55 -9.02 8.26 -1.92
C MET A 55 -7.90 9.19 -2.39
N GLY A 56 -6.72 8.63 -2.60
CA GLY A 56 -5.49 9.34 -2.94
C GLY A 56 -4.71 9.83 -1.72
N GLY A 57 -5.22 9.60 -0.50
CA GLY A 57 -4.63 10.10 0.73
C GLY A 57 -3.64 9.17 1.43
N SER A 58 -3.60 7.87 1.12
CA SER A 58 -2.77 6.89 1.86
C SER A 58 -1.29 7.24 1.85
N THR A 59 -0.73 7.62 0.70
CA THR A 59 0.68 8.02 0.57
C THR A 59 1.00 9.27 1.37
N SER A 60 0.15 10.30 1.32
CA SER A 60 0.34 11.53 2.10
C SER A 60 0.27 11.28 3.61
N LEU A 61 -0.68 10.45 4.06
CA LEU A 61 -0.80 10.09 5.48
C LEU A 61 0.40 9.28 5.96
N ALA A 62 0.82 8.28 5.17
CA ALA A 62 2.00 7.47 5.48
C ALA A 62 3.28 8.30 5.53
N LEU A 63 3.44 9.28 4.63
CA LEU A 63 4.56 10.22 4.68
C LEU A 63 4.56 11.03 5.98
N GLY A 64 3.42 11.59 6.38
CA GLY A 64 3.30 12.32 7.65
C GLY A 64 3.64 11.46 8.86
N LEU A 65 3.21 10.19 8.87
CA LEU A 65 3.58 9.23 9.90
C LEU A 65 5.06 8.90 9.89
N ALA A 66 5.67 8.70 8.72
CA ALA A 66 7.09 8.40 8.59
C ALA A 66 7.96 9.54 9.15
N ILE A 67 7.59 10.80 8.86
CA ILE A 67 8.23 12.00 9.42
C ILE A 67 8.06 12.06 10.94
N ALA A 68 6.85 11.79 11.44
CA ALA A 68 6.53 11.88 12.87
C ALA A 68 7.08 10.72 13.71
N GLN A 69 7.34 9.57 13.09
CA GLN A 69 7.76 8.31 13.74
C GLN A 69 8.99 7.73 13.03
N PRO A 70 10.14 8.44 13.01
CA PRO A 70 11.31 8.07 12.19
C PRO A 70 11.88 6.68 12.51
N GLU A 71 11.70 6.20 13.75
CA GLU A 71 12.18 4.89 14.23
C GLU A 71 11.22 3.74 13.93
N LYS A 72 10.03 4.01 13.35
CA LYS A 72 9.03 3.00 13.03
C LYS A 72 8.97 2.78 11.52
N THR A 73 8.97 1.52 11.09
CA THR A 73 8.65 1.18 9.69
C THR A 73 7.20 1.57 9.40
N VAL A 74 7.00 2.36 8.35
CA VAL A 74 5.68 2.76 7.85
C VAL A 74 5.44 2.11 6.49
N ILE A 75 4.29 1.45 6.33
CA ILE A 75 3.89 0.77 5.09
C ILE A 75 2.51 1.28 4.66
N ALA A 76 2.45 2.01 3.56
CA ALA A 76 1.21 2.27 2.85
C ALA A 76 0.86 1.06 1.97
N ILE A 77 -0.29 0.44 2.17
CA ILE A 77 -0.82 -0.61 1.29
C ILE A 77 -2.02 -0.01 0.56
N THR A 78 -1.88 0.23 -0.73
CA THR A 78 -2.84 1.01 -1.53
C THR A 78 -3.20 0.29 -2.82
N GLY A 79 -4.23 0.75 -3.52
CA GLY A 79 -4.59 0.26 -4.86
C GLY A 79 -3.98 1.13 -5.94
N ASP A 80 -3.84 0.60 -7.16
CA ASP A 80 -3.42 1.37 -8.34
C ASP A 80 -4.34 2.57 -8.60
N GLY A 81 -5.66 2.37 -8.57
CA GLY A 81 -6.63 3.45 -8.76
C GLY A 81 -6.51 4.56 -7.71
N GLU A 82 -6.25 4.18 -6.46
CA GLU A 82 -6.03 5.14 -5.38
C GLU A 82 -4.72 5.91 -5.59
N GLN A 83 -3.64 5.22 -5.91
CA GLN A 83 -2.35 5.85 -6.12
C GLN A 83 -2.37 6.79 -7.34
N LEU A 84 -3.15 6.47 -8.37
CA LEU A 84 -3.39 7.35 -9.52
C LEU A 84 -4.09 8.65 -9.11
N MET A 85 -5.09 8.58 -8.22
CA MET A 85 -5.77 9.78 -7.72
C MET A 85 -4.84 10.66 -6.86
N GLY A 86 -3.97 10.02 -6.07
CA GLY A 86 -3.00 10.68 -5.21
C GLY A 86 -1.61 10.89 -5.81
N ILE A 87 -1.42 10.79 -7.13
CA ILE A 87 -0.09 10.59 -7.74
C ILE A 87 0.95 11.67 -7.38
N GLY A 88 0.52 12.93 -7.22
CA GLY A 88 1.41 14.03 -6.81
C GLY A 88 2.06 13.82 -5.44
N SER A 89 1.42 13.06 -4.55
CA SER A 89 1.98 12.73 -3.24
C SER A 89 3.22 11.82 -3.32
N LEU A 90 3.39 11.04 -4.39
CA LEU A 90 4.62 10.27 -4.63
C LEU A 90 5.81 11.20 -4.85
N ALA A 91 5.63 12.27 -5.64
CA ALA A 91 6.69 13.24 -5.87
C ALA A 91 7.05 13.99 -4.57
N THR A 92 6.05 14.31 -3.74
CA THR A 92 6.31 14.89 -2.40
C THR A 92 7.06 13.93 -1.49
N ALA A 93 6.65 12.66 -1.42
CA ALA A 93 7.33 11.64 -0.62
C ALA A 93 8.77 11.41 -1.10
N ALA A 94 8.98 11.35 -2.41
CA ALA A 94 10.29 11.24 -3.03
C ALA A 94 11.16 12.50 -2.80
N ALA A 95 10.58 13.69 -2.65
CA ALA A 95 11.36 14.86 -2.25
C ALA A 95 11.81 14.80 -0.78
N GLN A 96 11.05 14.13 0.09
CA GLN A 96 11.33 14.02 1.53
C GLN A 96 12.24 12.84 1.90
N GLN A 97 12.31 11.79 1.07
CA GLN A 97 13.23 10.64 1.21
C GLN A 97 13.23 9.97 2.61
N GLN A 98 12.06 9.83 3.22
CA GLN A 98 11.96 9.15 4.52
C GLN A 98 12.31 7.66 4.38
N LYS A 99 13.42 7.25 5.01
CA LYS A 99 13.99 5.88 4.90
C LYS A 99 13.07 4.79 5.43
N ASN A 100 12.18 5.15 6.34
CA ASN A 100 11.20 4.26 6.96
C ASN A 100 9.84 4.23 6.22
N LEU A 101 9.69 4.97 5.11
CA LEU A 101 8.45 5.00 4.33
C LEU A 101 8.48 3.97 3.19
N ASN A 102 7.45 3.15 3.12
CA ASN A 102 7.30 2.13 2.08
C ASN A 102 5.89 2.17 1.52
N ILE A 103 5.74 2.11 0.20
CA ILE A 103 4.44 2.14 -0.49
C ILE A 103 4.31 0.87 -1.32
N VAL A 104 3.25 0.13 -1.08
CA VAL A 104 2.93 -1.13 -1.75
C VAL A 104 1.60 -0.95 -2.47
N ILE A 105 1.66 -0.93 -3.79
CA ILE A 105 0.53 -0.68 -4.68
C ILE A 105 0.05 -2.02 -5.20
N LEU A 106 -1.13 -2.44 -4.78
CA LEU A 106 -1.84 -3.60 -5.27
C LEU A 106 -2.53 -3.22 -6.58
N ASP A 107 -1.97 -3.67 -7.70
CA ASP A 107 -2.41 -3.31 -9.04
C ASP A 107 -3.13 -4.49 -9.72
N ASN A 108 -4.45 -4.37 -9.84
CA ASN A 108 -5.27 -5.29 -10.63
C ASN A 108 -5.68 -4.68 -12.00
N GLY A 109 -5.21 -3.47 -12.33
CA GLY A 109 -5.56 -2.74 -13.53
C GLY A 109 -7.00 -2.21 -13.58
N HIS A 110 -7.74 -2.19 -12.47
CA HIS A 110 -9.17 -1.89 -12.46
C HIS A 110 -9.65 -1.15 -11.20
N PHE A 111 -10.66 -0.29 -11.37
CA PHE A 111 -11.43 0.25 -10.24
C PHE A 111 -12.44 -0.78 -9.72
N GLY A 112 -11.97 -1.72 -8.89
CA GLY A 112 -12.74 -2.88 -8.45
C GLY A 112 -14.08 -2.55 -7.77
N GLU A 113 -14.12 -1.51 -6.94
CA GLU A 113 -15.31 -1.16 -6.16
C GLU A 113 -16.38 -0.39 -6.96
N THR A 114 -16.06 0.16 -8.14
CA THR A 114 -16.97 1.02 -8.91
C THR A 114 -17.52 0.37 -10.17
N GLY A 115 -17.22 -0.91 -10.40
CA GLY A 115 -17.71 -1.68 -11.55
C GLY A 115 -16.63 -2.16 -12.52
N MET A 116 -15.39 -2.38 -12.06
CA MET A 116 -14.31 -2.98 -12.85
C MET A 116 -13.97 -2.19 -14.12
N GLN A 117 -14.05 -0.86 -14.08
CA GLN A 117 -13.53 -0.04 -15.16
C GLN A 117 -12.01 -0.16 -15.19
N GLN A 118 -11.44 -0.22 -16.40
CA GLN A 118 -10.00 -0.18 -16.59
C GLN A 118 -9.39 1.04 -15.91
N SER A 119 -8.38 0.82 -15.09
CA SER A 119 -7.55 1.89 -14.55
C SER A 119 -6.46 2.26 -15.55
N HIS A 120 -5.75 3.36 -15.28
CA HIS A 120 -4.68 3.84 -16.16
C HIS A 120 -3.50 2.85 -16.24
N THR A 121 -3.33 1.96 -15.26
CA THR A 121 -2.25 0.95 -15.30
C THR A 121 -2.51 -0.13 -16.34
N SER A 122 -3.77 -0.51 -16.55
CA SER A 122 -4.17 -1.38 -17.67
C SER A 122 -4.06 -0.71 -19.05
N LEU A 123 -3.88 0.61 -19.10
CA LEU A 123 -3.77 1.42 -20.31
C LEU A 123 -2.34 1.91 -20.58
N GLY A 124 -1.35 1.41 -19.83
CA GLY A 124 0.08 1.66 -20.06
C GLY A 124 0.80 2.47 -18.99
N THR A 125 0.12 2.90 -17.93
CA THR A 125 0.80 3.57 -16.81
C THR A 125 1.54 2.55 -15.95
N ASN A 126 2.85 2.73 -15.77
CA ASN A 126 3.65 1.92 -14.85
C ASN A 126 4.01 2.76 -13.61
N LEU A 127 3.37 2.47 -12.47
CA LEU A 127 3.51 3.26 -11.24
C LEU A 127 4.89 3.09 -10.59
N ALA A 128 5.55 1.94 -10.73
CA ALA A 128 6.93 1.75 -10.27
C ALA A 128 7.91 2.61 -11.09
N GLN A 129 7.74 2.68 -12.41
CA GLN A 129 8.54 3.55 -13.27
C GLN A 129 8.25 5.03 -13.02
N VAL A 130 7.00 5.41 -12.78
CA VAL A 130 6.65 6.78 -12.37
C VAL A 130 7.33 7.13 -11.05
N ALA A 131 7.27 6.25 -10.04
CA ALA A 131 7.95 6.44 -8.77
C ALA A 131 9.45 6.67 -8.98
N LYS A 132 10.09 5.88 -9.84
CA LYS A 132 11.52 6.05 -10.18
C LYS A 132 11.78 7.41 -10.83
N ALA A 133 10.92 7.83 -11.77
CA ALA A 133 11.05 9.10 -12.49
C ALA A 133 10.91 10.32 -11.57
N VAL A 134 10.13 10.22 -10.48
CA VAL A 134 10.00 11.29 -9.47
C VAL A 134 11.05 11.21 -8.36
N GLY A 135 12.03 10.31 -8.46
CA GLY A 135 13.19 10.25 -7.56
C GLY A 135 13.11 9.24 -6.42
N VAL A 136 12.18 8.28 -6.46
CA VAL A 136 12.18 7.18 -5.50
C VAL A 136 13.43 6.31 -5.70
N PRO A 137 14.24 6.07 -4.65
CA PRO A 137 15.52 5.40 -4.80
C PRO A 137 15.39 3.89 -5.02
N THR A 138 14.33 3.27 -4.49
CA THR A 138 14.07 1.84 -4.63
C THR A 138 12.65 1.61 -5.15
N THR A 139 12.57 1.08 -6.38
CA THR A 139 11.29 0.75 -7.02
C THR A 139 11.28 -0.71 -7.44
N LEU A 140 10.20 -1.44 -7.14
CA LEU A 140 10.02 -2.83 -7.54
C LEU A 140 8.74 -3.01 -8.35
N GLU A 141 8.82 -3.90 -9.33
CA GLU A 141 7.66 -4.48 -10.02
C GLU A 141 7.62 -5.95 -9.62
N ILE A 142 6.51 -6.39 -9.04
CA ILE A 142 6.36 -7.73 -8.47
C ILE A 142 5.23 -8.42 -9.24
N SER A 143 5.60 -9.45 -9.99
CA SER A 143 4.66 -10.23 -10.82
C SER A 143 4.55 -11.68 -10.37
N ASP A 144 5.44 -12.11 -9.47
CA ASP A 144 5.43 -13.41 -8.83
C ASP A 144 5.52 -13.26 -7.32
N ILE A 145 4.76 -14.05 -6.56
CA ILE A 145 4.73 -13.97 -5.10
C ILE A 145 6.08 -14.35 -4.48
N GLU A 146 6.87 -15.17 -5.17
CA GLU A 146 8.24 -15.54 -4.75
C GLU A 146 9.17 -14.31 -4.67
N GLU A 147 8.83 -13.21 -5.34
CA GLU A 147 9.58 -11.95 -5.30
C GLU A 147 9.29 -11.12 -4.02
N LEU A 148 8.32 -11.52 -3.18
CA LEU A 148 8.00 -10.84 -1.92
C LEU A 148 9.22 -10.72 -1.00
N GLY A 149 10.11 -11.72 -1.02
CA GLY A 149 11.35 -11.69 -0.25
C GLY A 149 12.25 -10.50 -0.60
N ASN A 150 12.28 -10.09 -1.88
CA ASN A 150 13.06 -8.94 -2.34
C ASN A 150 12.48 -7.62 -1.80
N LEU A 151 11.15 -7.50 -1.79
CA LEU A 151 10.46 -6.36 -1.17
C LEU A 151 10.74 -6.30 0.34
N ALA A 152 10.58 -7.41 1.05
CA ALA A 152 10.85 -7.47 2.47
C ALA A 152 12.31 -7.09 2.79
N GLN A 153 13.27 -7.53 1.98
CA GLN A 153 14.67 -7.16 2.13
C GLN A 153 14.89 -5.66 1.87
N ALA A 154 14.29 -5.08 0.84
CA ALA A 154 14.38 -3.66 0.54
C ALA A 154 13.86 -2.79 1.69
N ILE A 155 12.68 -3.13 2.23
CA ILE A 155 12.08 -2.44 3.39
C ILE A 155 13.02 -2.52 4.61
N ARG A 156 13.63 -3.69 4.87
CA ARG A 156 14.54 -3.89 6.02
C ARG A 156 15.85 -3.12 5.89
N LYS A 157 16.38 -2.95 4.67
CA LYS A 157 17.60 -2.19 4.43
C LYS A 157 17.44 -0.71 4.77
N ALA A 158 16.24 -0.15 4.58
CA ALA A 158 15.92 1.25 4.89
C ALA A 158 16.95 2.24 4.31
N GLU A 159 17.42 1.99 3.08
CA GLU A 159 18.38 2.87 2.37
C GLU A 159 17.69 4.07 1.69
N GLY A 160 16.38 4.20 1.86
CA GLY A 160 15.54 5.22 1.26
C GLY A 160 14.09 4.72 1.21
N MET A 161 13.17 5.55 0.71
CA MET A 161 11.78 5.09 0.56
C MET A 161 11.71 4.00 -0.51
N THR A 162 10.84 3.01 -0.30
CA THR A 162 10.58 1.93 -1.26
C THR A 162 9.19 2.09 -1.86
N VAL A 163 9.06 1.93 -3.18
CA VAL A 163 7.75 1.77 -3.85
C VAL A 163 7.72 0.43 -4.58
N ALA A 164 6.71 -0.39 -4.31
CA ALA A 164 6.48 -1.63 -5.03
C ALA A 164 5.12 -1.60 -5.72
N GLN A 165 5.10 -1.88 -7.02
CA GLN A 165 3.89 -2.18 -7.77
C GLN A 165 3.75 -3.70 -7.86
N VAL A 166 2.66 -4.22 -7.31
CA VAL A 166 2.39 -5.65 -7.16
C VAL A 166 1.23 -6.01 -8.06
N TYR A 167 1.49 -6.78 -9.11
CA TYR A 167 0.47 -7.20 -10.06
C TYR A 167 -0.36 -8.34 -9.47
N ILE A 168 -1.61 -8.03 -9.12
CA ILE A 168 -2.53 -8.95 -8.44
C ILE A 168 -3.66 -9.41 -9.36
N SER A 169 -4.32 -10.52 -8.99
CA SER A 169 -5.52 -10.96 -9.69
C SER A 169 -6.70 -10.00 -9.46
N THR A 170 -7.69 -10.06 -10.35
CA THR A 170 -8.95 -9.32 -10.24
C THR A 170 -9.97 -10.03 -9.35
N ASP A 171 -9.60 -11.10 -8.66
CA ASP A 171 -10.51 -11.87 -7.82
C ASP A 171 -11.09 -10.99 -6.69
N GLU A 172 -12.36 -11.22 -6.36
CA GLU A 172 -13.04 -10.52 -5.27
C GLU A 172 -13.32 -11.50 -4.11
N PRO A 173 -12.33 -11.77 -3.24
CA PRO A 173 -12.57 -12.57 -2.06
C PRO A 173 -13.56 -11.87 -1.12
N GLN A 174 -14.25 -12.65 -0.28
CA GLN A 174 -15.21 -12.11 0.70
C GLN A 174 -14.59 -10.95 1.48
N ARG A 175 -15.31 -9.83 1.54
CA ARG A 175 -14.84 -8.59 2.18
C ARG A 175 -14.73 -8.80 3.69
N ALA A 176 -13.54 -8.58 4.23
CA ALA A 176 -13.32 -8.49 5.66
C ALA A 176 -13.37 -6.99 6.03
N LEU A 177 -14.44 -6.55 6.71
CA LEU A 177 -14.70 -5.13 6.92
C LEU A 177 -14.05 -4.62 8.21
N PRO A 178 -13.03 -3.74 8.16
CA PRO A 178 -12.55 -3.08 9.35
C PRO A 178 -13.53 -2.02 9.86
N PRO A 179 -13.36 -1.54 11.10
CA PRO A 179 -14.09 -0.39 11.62
C PRO A 179 -14.06 0.80 10.66
N ARG A 180 -15.23 1.37 10.38
CA ARG A 180 -15.41 2.52 9.48
C ARG A 180 -15.46 3.86 10.20
N ASP A 181 -15.56 3.84 11.53
CA ASP A 181 -15.54 5.05 12.34
C ASP A 181 -14.10 5.62 12.36
N GLY A 182 -13.92 6.73 11.64
CA GLY A 182 -12.62 7.41 11.55
C GLY A 182 -12.13 7.94 12.90
N THR A 183 -13.03 8.32 13.82
CA THR A 183 -12.65 8.75 15.17
C THR A 183 -12.09 7.58 15.95
N PHE A 184 -12.76 6.43 15.91
CA PHE A 184 -12.29 5.20 16.54
C PHE A 184 -10.93 4.78 15.97
N VAL A 185 -10.79 4.69 14.65
CA VAL A 185 -9.52 4.28 13.98
C VAL A 185 -8.37 5.22 14.33
N LYS A 186 -8.62 6.55 14.31
CA LYS A 186 -7.62 7.54 14.68
C LYS A 186 -7.25 7.46 16.16
N ASN A 187 -8.21 7.31 17.06
CA ASN A 187 -7.94 7.26 18.51
C ASN A 187 -7.15 6.00 18.89
N ARG A 188 -7.55 4.80 18.44
CA ARG A 188 -6.82 3.56 18.73
C ARG A 188 -5.38 3.59 18.21
N PHE A 189 -5.15 4.20 17.04
CA PHE A 189 -3.82 4.32 16.45
C PHE A 189 -2.95 5.31 17.23
N ARG A 190 -3.54 6.42 17.69
CA ARG A 190 -2.86 7.38 18.57
C ARG A 190 -2.50 6.77 19.92
N GLU A 191 -3.42 6.05 20.54
CA GLU A 191 -3.19 5.33 21.81
C GLU A 191 -2.06 4.30 21.66
N HIS A 192 -2.02 3.58 20.54
CA HIS A 192 -0.92 2.66 20.22
C HIS A 192 0.45 3.35 20.17
N LEU A 193 0.48 4.61 19.74
CA LEU A 193 1.67 5.46 19.74
C LEU A 193 1.92 6.18 21.07
N GLY A 194 1.12 5.91 22.11
CA GLY A 194 1.24 6.54 23.44
C GLY A 194 0.64 7.93 23.55
N PHE A 195 -0.17 8.36 22.58
CA PHE A 195 -0.87 9.65 22.62
C PHE A 195 -2.31 9.48 23.10
N ALA A 196 -2.71 10.26 24.10
CA ALA A 196 -4.08 10.26 24.57
C ALA A 196 -5.08 10.66 23.46
N PRO A 197 -6.28 10.04 23.43
CA PRO A 197 -7.40 10.58 22.67
C PRO A 197 -7.80 11.93 23.29
N PHE A 198 -8.27 12.85 22.45
CA PHE A 198 -8.79 14.14 22.88
C PHE A 198 -10.26 14.05 23.23
#